data_AF-A0A6H1N5D7-F1
#
_entry.id   AF-A0A6H1N5D7-F1
#
_cell.length_a   1.000
_cell.length_b   1.000
_cell.length_c   1.000
_cell.angle_alpha   90.00
_cell.angle_beta   90.00
_cell.angle_gamma   90.00
#
_symmetry.space_group_name_H-M   'P 1'
#
loop_
_entity.id
_entity.type
_entity.pdbx_description
1 polymer ?
#
loop_
_entity_poly.entity_id
_entity_poly.type
_entity_poly.pdbx_seq_one_letter_code
_entity_poly.pdbx_strand_id
1 'polypeptide(L)'
;MFDEASENELLLAAMMQLGAKGGSIGAAAGGAATGMHGLGRAGARGGARGGARGFKWTKKDVSTTLVELSGTVAAVSQLVHTTLADMGNLIGAEARDNGGIVVRAMIGVGIGGLNPTVVTAVVAAGPEGVAVVELRAAGREGLIKQHPAEKVLAKITAQLKAASQ
;
A
#
# COMPACT_ATOMS: atom_id res chain seq x y z
N MET A 1 11.37 4.51 12.50
CA MET A 1 11.81 3.12 12.24
C MET A 1 10.62 2.39 11.65
N PHE A 2 10.81 1.58 10.61
CA PHE A 2 9.68 0.84 10.02
C PHE A 2 9.17 -0.19 11.02
N ASP A 3 7.86 -0.17 11.29
CA ASP A 3 7.23 -1.09 12.23
C ASP A 3 6.53 -2.21 11.45
N GLU A 4 7.16 -3.38 11.49
CA GLU A 4 6.67 -4.58 10.82
C GLU A 4 5.35 -5.11 11.39
N ALA A 5 5.08 -4.90 12.69
CA ALA A 5 3.83 -5.35 13.30
C ALA A 5 2.65 -4.56 12.72
N SER A 6 2.74 -3.23 12.70
CA SER A 6 1.69 -2.41 12.06
C SER A 6 1.59 -2.63 10.55
N GLU A 7 2.70 -2.88 9.84
CA GLU A 7 2.63 -3.29 8.41
C GLU A 7 1.77 -4.54 8.23
N ASN A 8 1.99 -5.57 9.06
CA ASN A 8 1.28 -6.84 8.97
C ASN A 8 -0.21 -6.68 9.32
N GLU A 9 -0.54 -5.87 10.32
CA GLU A 9 -1.93 -5.56 10.68
C GLU A 9 -2.67 -4.82 9.56
N LEU A 10 -2.03 -3.82 8.97
CA LEU A 10 -2.58 -3.07 7.84
C LEU A 10 -2.81 -3.97 6.62
N LEU A 11 -1.84 -4.82 6.28
CA LEU A 11 -1.97 -5.76 5.17
C LEU A 11 -3.06 -6.81 5.43
N LEU A 12 -3.14 -7.35 6.64
CA LEU A 12 -4.18 -8.29 7.02
C LEU A 12 -5.57 -7.64 6.88
N ALA A 13 -5.74 -6.43 7.40
CA ALA A 13 -6.98 -5.67 7.30
C ALA A 13 -7.37 -5.42 5.83
N ALA A 14 -6.41 -4.98 5.00
CA ALA A 14 -6.64 -4.74 3.57
C ALA A 14 -7.05 -6.03 2.83
N MET A 15 -6.39 -7.16 3.10
CA MET A 15 -6.76 -8.44 2.51
C MET A 15 -8.15 -8.92 2.96
N MET A 16 -8.51 -8.71 4.24
CA MET A 16 -9.84 -9.01 4.75
C MET A 16 -10.91 -8.14 4.08
N GLN A 17 -10.66 -6.84 3.90
CA GLN A 17 -11.57 -5.93 3.21
C GLN A 17 -11.74 -6.31 1.73
N LEU A 18 -10.64 -6.62 1.05
CA LEU A 18 -10.67 -7.06 -0.34
C LEU A 18 -11.46 -8.37 -0.48
N GLY A 19 -11.18 -9.34 0.40
CA GLY A 19 -11.92 -10.59 0.47
C GLY A 19 -13.42 -10.35 0.71
N ALA A 20 -13.76 -9.46 1.66
CA ALA A 20 -15.16 -9.11 1.95
C ALA A 20 -15.88 -8.50 0.74
N LYS A 21 -15.21 -7.61 0.01
CA LYS A 21 -15.73 -7.01 -1.23
C LYS A 21 -15.93 -8.07 -2.32
N GLY A 22 -14.98 -8.97 -2.51
CA GLY A 22 -15.13 -10.09 -3.46
C GLY A 22 -16.28 -11.03 -3.07
N GLY A 23 -16.39 -11.35 -1.79
CA GLY A 23 -17.43 -12.21 -1.26
C GLY A 23 -18.84 -11.61 -1.34
N SER A 24 -18.99 -10.29 -1.15
CA SER A 24 -20.29 -9.63 -1.33
C SER A 24 -20.72 -9.60 -2.80
N ILE A 25 -19.79 -9.34 -3.73
CA ILE A 25 -20.04 -9.38 -5.18
C ILE A 25 -20.44 -10.80 -5.61
N GLY A 26 -19.68 -11.82 -5.21
CA GLY A 26 -20.00 -13.21 -5.53
C GLY A 26 -21.36 -13.66 -4.99
N ALA A 27 -21.71 -13.23 -3.77
CA ALA A 27 -23.01 -13.52 -3.18
C ALA A 27 -24.18 -12.80 -3.87
N ALA A 28 -23.96 -11.57 -4.35
CA ALA A 28 -24.97 -10.85 -5.13
C ALA A 28 -25.24 -11.53 -6.48
N ALA A 29 -24.19 -11.94 -7.19
CA ALA A 29 -24.30 -12.67 -8.45
C ALA A 29 -24.96 -14.05 -8.27
N GLY A 30 -24.56 -14.80 -7.25
CA GLY A 30 -25.14 -16.11 -6.94
C GLY A 30 -26.59 -16.02 -6.43
N GLY A 31 -26.91 -15.04 -5.60
CA GLY A 31 -28.27 -14.84 -5.07
C GLY A 31 -29.27 -14.42 -6.15
N ALA A 32 -28.83 -13.65 -7.16
CA ALA A 32 -29.64 -13.36 -8.35
C ALA A 32 -29.94 -14.61 -9.17
N ALA A 33 -29.01 -15.56 -9.25
CA ALA A 33 -29.19 -16.82 -9.98
C ALA A 33 -30.07 -17.84 -9.23
N THR A 34 -30.12 -17.79 -7.89
CA THR A 34 -30.83 -18.78 -7.04
C THR A 34 -32.11 -18.25 -6.38
N GLY A 35 -32.42 -16.96 -6.53
CA GLY A 35 -33.59 -16.31 -5.90
C GLY A 35 -33.46 -16.07 -4.39
N MET A 36 -32.29 -16.35 -3.79
CA MET A 36 -32.03 -16.07 -2.37
C MET A 36 -31.45 -14.66 -2.19
N HIS A 37 -32.31 -13.72 -1.81
CA HIS A 37 -31.89 -12.37 -1.41
C HIS A 37 -31.40 -12.33 0.05
N GLY A 38 -30.37 -11.53 0.34
CA GLY A 38 -29.82 -11.36 1.71
C GLY A 38 -28.47 -12.04 1.99
N LEU A 39 -27.93 -12.81 1.03
CA LEU A 39 -26.63 -13.51 1.16
C LEU A 39 -25.41 -12.57 1.18
N GLY A 40 -25.56 -11.27 0.87
CA GLY A 40 -24.45 -10.32 0.77
C GLY A 40 -23.61 -10.18 2.05
N ARG A 41 -24.25 -10.25 3.23
CA ARG A 41 -23.54 -10.22 4.53
C ARG A 41 -22.78 -11.52 4.80
N ALA A 42 -23.36 -12.66 4.45
CA ALA A 42 -22.69 -13.96 4.59
C ALA A 42 -21.51 -14.08 3.62
N GLY A 43 -21.68 -13.62 2.37
CA GLY A 43 -20.63 -13.50 1.37
C GLY A 43 -19.48 -12.62 1.84
N ALA A 44 -19.76 -11.42 2.34
CA ALA A 44 -18.74 -10.53 2.88
C ALA A 44 -17.94 -11.16 4.04
N ARG A 45 -18.61 -11.83 4.98
CA ARG A 45 -17.94 -12.53 6.09
C ARG A 45 -17.09 -13.70 5.60
N GLY A 46 -17.61 -14.51 4.68
CA GLY A 46 -16.87 -15.61 4.07
C GLY A 46 -15.64 -15.12 3.32
N GLY A 47 -15.80 -14.05 2.55
CA GLY A 47 -14.74 -13.36 1.84
C GLY A 47 -13.66 -12.81 2.77
N ALA A 48 -14.02 -12.13 3.85
CA ALA A 48 -13.06 -11.62 4.85
C ALA A 48 -12.23 -12.76 5.47
N ARG A 49 -12.89 -13.87 5.83
CA ARG A 49 -12.21 -15.08 6.34
C ARG A 49 -11.27 -15.68 5.30
N GLY A 50 -11.68 -15.71 4.03
CA GLY A 50 -10.85 -16.12 2.90
C GLY A 50 -9.59 -15.25 2.77
N GLY A 51 -9.76 -13.92 2.84
CA GLY A 51 -8.65 -12.96 2.84
C GLY A 51 -7.67 -13.19 3.99
N ALA A 52 -8.16 -13.35 5.21
CA ALA A 52 -7.32 -13.64 6.39
C ALA A 52 -6.58 -14.99 6.25
N ARG A 53 -7.22 -16.02 5.68
CA ARG A 53 -6.58 -17.31 5.43
C ARG A 53 -5.52 -17.21 4.33
N GLY A 54 -5.81 -16.48 3.26
CA GLY A 54 -4.85 -16.17 2.20
C GLY A 54 -3.63 -15.42 2.74
N PHE A 55 -3.84 -14.45 3.63
CA PHE A 55 -2.74 -13.77 4.33
C PHE A 55 -1.82 -14.79 5.00
N LYS A 56 -2.34 -15.74 5.79
CA LYS A 56 -1.51 -16.76 6.46
C LYS A 56 -0.67 -17.64 5.53
N TRP A 57 -1.09 -17.83 4.28
CA TRP A 57 -0.47 -18.77 3.34
C TRP A 57 0.40 -18.10 2.26
N THR A 58 0.26 -16.79 2.10
CA THR A 58 1.07 -15.99 1.17
C THR A 58 2.40 -15.62 1.83
N LYS A 59 3.45 -15.43 1.04
CA LYS A 59 4.75 -14.97 1.55
C LYS A 59 4.74 -13.45 1.70
N LYS A 60 5.37 -12.91 2.75
CA LYS A 60 5.63 -11.46 2.84
C LYS A 60 6.69 -11.07 1.81
N ASP A 61 6.43 -10.02 1.04
CA ASP A 61 7.38 -9.42 0.12
C ASP A 61 7.71 -8.00 0.61
N VAL A 62 8.99 -7.69 0.75
CA VAL A 62 9.46 -6.44 1.33
C VAL A 62 10.62 -5.93 0.50
N SER A 63 10.60 -4.64 0.19
CA SER A 63 11.69 -3.95 -0.49
C SER A 63 11.89 -2.56 0.12
N THR A 64 13.12 -2.06 0.05
CA THR A 64 13.51 -0.72 0.48
C THR A 64 14.36 -0.07 -0.62
N THR A 65 14.22 1.23 -0.83
CA THR A 65 15.01 2.01 -1.79
C THR A 65 15.18 3.43 -1.28
N LEU A 66 16.32 4.04 -1.59
CA LEU A 66 16.60 5.45 -1.33
C LEU A 66 16.44 6.25 -2.62
N VAL A 67 15.81 7.42 -2.52
CA VAL A 67 15.64 8.37 -3.62
C VAL A 67 16.14 9.73 -3.16
N GLU A 68 17.16 10.25 -3.84
CA GLU A 68 17.66 11.61 -3.63
C GLU A 68 16.92 12.55 -4.57
N LEU A 69 16.40 13.65 -4.03
CA LEU A 69 15.64 14.65 -4.77
C LEU A 69 16.20 16.03 -4.45
N SER A 70 16.40 16.85 -5.47
CA SER A 70 16.79 18.25 -5.30
C SER A 70 15.64 19.05 -4.67
N GLY A 71 15.96 19.89 -3.71
CA GLY A 71 15.00 20.76 -3.04
C GLY A 71 15.08 20.73 -1.53
N THR A 72 14.26 21.57 -0.90
CA THR A 72 14.16 21.60 0.56
C THR A 72 13.40 20.38 1.08
N VAL A 73 13.69 19.96 2.31
CA VAL A 73 12.98 18.88 2.99
C VAL A 73 11.46 19.12 2.98
N ALA A 74 11.02 20.37 3.18
CA ALA A 74 9.60 20.73 3.16
C ALA A 74 8.96 20.54 1.76
N ALA A 75 9.63 20.99 0.69
CA ALA A 75 9.11 20.83 -0.67
C ALA A 75 9.03 19.36 -1.07
N VAL A 76 10.07 18.58 -0.77
CA VAL A 76 10.10 17.14 -1.05
C VAL A 76 9.10 16.38 -0.19
N SER A 77 8.89 16.79 1.07
CA SER A 77 7.85 16.26 1.95
C SER A 77 6.46 16.42 1.33
N GLN A 78 6.14 17.61 0.80
CA GLN A 78 4.86 17.87 0.13
C GLN A 78 4.71 17.05 -1.15
N LEU A 79 5.78 16.94 -1.95
CA LEU A 79 5.81 16.12 -3.16
C LEU A 79 5.51 14.65 -2.84
N VAL A 80 6.24 14.07 -1.88
CA VAL A 80 6.05 12.68 -1.45
C VAL A 80 4.62 12.44 -0.94
N HIS A 81 4.10 13.34 -0.11
CA HIS A 81 2.72 13.24 0.37
C HIS A 81 1.72 13.20 -0.79
N THR A 82 1.86 14.13 -1.75
CA THR A 82 0.95 14.24 -2.91
C THR A 82 1.06 13.01 -3.81
N THR A 83 2.26 12.57 -4.15
CA THR A 83 2.48 11.37 -4.97
C THR A 83 1.86 10.13 -4.33
N LEU A 84 2.03 9.93 -3.02
CA LEU A 84 1.42 8.78 -2.34
C LEU A 84 -0.10 8.89 -2.23
N ALA A 85 -0.65 10.09 -2.09
CA ALA A 85 -2.08 10.34 -2.12
C ALA A 85 -2.71 10.02 -3.49
N ASP A 86 -2.02 10.38 -4.58
CA ASP A 86 -2.50 10.14 -5.94
C ASP A 86 -2.45 8.66 -6.33
N MET A 87 -1.49 7.92 -5.77
CA MET A 87 -1.28 6.50 -6.09
C MET A 87 -2.15 5.54 -5.28
N GLY A 88 -2.68 5.95 -4.12
CA GLY A 88 -3.37 5.05 -3.22
C GLY A 88 -4.09 5.73 -2.07
N ASN A 89 -4.37 4.97 -1.01
CA ASN A 89 -5.06 5.49 0.16
C ASN A 89 -4.04 5.88 1.23
N LEU A 90 -3.97 7.17 1.57
CA LEU A 90 -3.15 7.63 2.69
C LEU A 90 -3.66 7.04 4.01
N ILE A 91 -2.74 6.53 4.80
CA ILE A 91 -3.00 5.99 6.14
C ILE A 91 -2.68 7.06 7.18
N GLY A 92 -1.59 7.80 6.99
CA GLY A 92 -1.19 8.87 7.90
C GLY A 92 0.09 9.56 7.44
N ALA A 93 0.31 10.74 7.98
CA ALA A 93 1.54 11.51 7.83
C ALA A 93 1.93 12.10 9.19
N GLU A 94 3.19 11.92 9.58
CA GLU A 94 3.72 12.37 10.86
C GLU A 94 4.93 13.27 10.61
N ALA A 95 4.92 14.47 11.17
CA ALA A 95 6.09 15.34 11.18
C ALA A 95 7.17 14.73 12.10
N ARG A 96 8.43 14.94 11.73
CA ARG A 96 9.59 14.55 12.55
C ARG A 96 10.28 15.79 13.08
N ASP A 97 10.93 15.65 14.22
CA ASP A 97 11.64 16.74 14.90
C ASP A 97 12.75 17.40 14.06
N ASN A 98 13.28 16.67 13.06
CA ASN A 98 14.29 17.16 12.13
C ASN A 98 13.71 17.90 10.90
N GLY A 99 12.42 18.26 10.93
CA GLY A 99 11.73 18.94 9.82
C GLY A 99 11.35 18.02 8.66
N GLY A 100 11.66 16.72 8.74
CA GLY A 100 11.20 15.70 7.81
C GLY A 100 9.79 15.21 8.11
N ILE A 101 9.30 14.27 7.29
CA ILE A 101 8.01 13.61 7.51
C ILE A 101 8.11 12.10 7.32
N VAL A 102 7.20 11.36 7.94
CA VAL A 102 6.91 9.97 7.61
C VAL A 102 5.51 9.93 7.01
N VAL A 103 5.37 9.42 5.80
CA VAL A 103 4.07 9.22 5.14
C VAL A 103 3.85 7.75 4.92
N ARG A 104 2.67 7.26 5.28
CA ARG A 104 2.27 5.87 5.02
C ARG A 104 1.02 5.82 4.16
N ALA A 105 1.04 4.95 3.15
CA ALA A 105 -0.06 4.75 2.21
C ALA A 105 -0.28 3.26 1.92
N MET A 106 -1.51 2.92 1.55
CA MET A 106 -1.87 1.63 0.98
C MET A 106 -2.02 1.77 -0.53
N ILE A 107 -1.21 1.05 -1.30
CA ILE A 107 -1.22 1.11 -2.76
C ILE A 107 -1.55 -0.26 -3.34
N GLY A 108 -2.47 -0.30 -4.29
CA GLY A 108 -2.82 -1.50 -5.03
C GLY A 108 -1.80 -1.80 -6.14
N VAL A 109 -1.27 -3.01 -6.17
CA VAL A 109 -0.31 -3.49 -7.19
C VAL A 109 -0.94 -4.64 -8.00
N GLY A 110 -0.43 -4.86 -9.20
CA GLY A 110 -0.89 -5.93 -10.09
C GLY A 110 -2.18 -5.60 -10.84
N ILE A 111 -2.78 -6.61 -11.47
CA ILE A 111 -3.98 -6.45 -12.31
C ILE A 111 -5.13 -5.93 -11.45
N GLY A 112 -5.71 -4.80 -11.85
CA GLY A 112 -6.81 -4.15 -11.14
C GLY A 112 -6.45 -3.55 -9.78
N GLY A 113 -5.16 -3.46 -9.42
CA GLY A 113 -4.72 -2.92 -8.12
C GLY A 113 -5.13 -3.79 -6.93
N LEU A 114 -5.33 -5.09 -7.15
CA LEU A 114 -5.90 -6.00 -6.16
C LEU A 114 -4.86 -6.60 -5.20
N ASN A 115 -3.58 -6.31 -5.36
CA ASN A 115 -2.57 -6.71 -4.38
C ASN A 115 -2.22 -5.53 -3.45
N PRO A 116 -2.81 -5.45 -2.24
CA PRO A 116 -2.53 -4.35 -1.33
C PRO A 116 -1.07 -4.38 -0.88
N THR A 117 -0.41 -3.23 -0.98
CA THR A 117 0.99 -3.03 -0.57
C THR A 117 1.07 -1.78 0.29
N VAL A 118 1.55 -1.93 1.53
CA VAL A 118 1.82 -0.81 2.42
C VAL A 118 3.13 -0.17 1.99
N VAL A 119 3.13 1.14 1.80
CA VAL A 119 4.32 1.92 1.53
C VAL A 119 4.52 2.91 2.66
N THR A 120 5.74 2.96 3.19
CA THR A 120 6.18 4.00 4.12
C THR A 120 7.31 4.77 3.46
N ALA A 121 7.16 6.09 3.36
CA ALA A 121 8.17 7.03 2.92
C ALA A 121 8.66 7.85 4.11
N VAL A 122 9.96 7.96 4.26
CA VAL A 122 10.61 8.79 5.27
C VAL A 122 11.43 9.84 4.53
N VAL A 123 11.09 11.11 4.73
CA VAL A 123 11.84 12.23 4.16
C VAL A 123 12.77 12.80 5.22
N ALA A 124 14.03 12.99 4.85
CA ALA A 124 15.05 13.58 5.71
C ALA A 124 15.94 14.56 4.93
N ALA A 125 16.64 15.43 5.65
CA ALA A 125 17.67 16.29 5.07
C ALA A 125 18.84 15.44 4.56
N GLY A 126 19.29 15.72 3.34
CA GLY A 126 20.52 15.20 2.76
C GLY A 126 21.63 16.26 2.75
N PRO A 127 22.67 16.07 1.91
CA PRO A 127 23.66 17.09 1.60
C PRO A 127 23.02 18.37 1.04
N GLU A 128 23.78 19.47 0.99
CA GLU A 128 23.29 20.80 0.63
C GLU A 128 22.39 20.80 -0.62
N GLY A 129 21.15 21.29 -0.46
CA GLY A 129 20.16 21.37 -1.54
C GLY A 129 19.47 20.05 -1.92
N VAL A 130 19.69 18.97 -1.18
CA VAL A 130 19.13 17.64 -1.44
C VAL A 130 18.32 17.15 -0.23
N ALA A 131 17.14 16.57 -0.50
CA ALA A 131 16.41 15.76 0.46
C ALA A 131 16.52 14.28 0.07
N VAL A 132 16.61 13.43 1.09
CA VAL A 132 16.67 11.97 0.93
C VAL A 132 15.32 11.39 1.32
N VAL A 133 14.75 10.58 0.44
CA VAL A 133 13.51 9.85 0.67
C VAL A 133 13.84 8.36 0.77
N GLU A 134 13.70 7.80 1.98
CA GLU A 134 13.75 6.36 2.20
C GLU A 134 12.35 5.79 2.01
N LEU A 135 12.20 4.94 0.99
CA LEU A 135 10.97 4.25 0.68
C LEU A 135 11.08 2.80 1.10
N ARG A 136 10.08 2.31 1.82
CA ARG A 136 9.89 0.88 2.10
C ARG A 136 8.51 0.46 1.67
N ALA A 137 8.42 -0.66 0.97
CA ALA A 137 7.17 -1.30 0.60
C ALA A 137 7.09 -2.70 1.22
N ALA A 138 5.91 -3.05 1.71
CA ALA A 138 5.57 -4.37 2.22
C ALA A 138 4.24 -4.84 1.60
N GLY A 139 4.26 -5.98 0.94
CA GLY A 139 3.09 -6.60 0.32
C GLY A 139 3.03 -8.10 0.57
N ARG A 140 2.08 -8.79 -0.07
CA ARG A 140 1.99 -10.25 -0.05
C ARG A 140 2.20 -10.82 -1.45
N GLU A 141 3.00 -11.87 -1.54
CA GLU A 141 3.23 -12.60 -2.77
C GLU A 141 2.04 -13.51 -3.08
N GLY A 142 1.57 -13.48 -4.32
CA GLY A 142 0.45 -14.29 -4.78
C GLY A 142 0.87 -15.70 -5.19
N LEU A 143 -0.06 -16.45 -5.78
CA LEU A 143 0.24 -17.74 -6.43
C LEU A 143 1.26 -17.58 -7.56
N ILE A 144 1.15 -16.47 -8.30
CA ILE A 144 2.09 -16.07 -9.33
C ILE A 144 3.01 -15.02 -8.73
N LYS A 145 4.33 -15.22 -8.83
CA LYS A 145 5.31 -14.26 -8.34
C LYS A 145 5.20 -12.94 -9.08
N GLN A 146 4.94 -11.86 -8.35
CA GLN A 146 4.80 -10.52 -8.91
C GLN A 146 5.75 -9.50 -8.30
N HIS A 147 6.45 -9.78 -7.19
CA HIS A 147 7.34 -8.80 -6.53
C HIS A 147 6.64 -7.44 -6.28
N PRO A 148 5.47 -7.44 -5.59
CA PRO A 148 4.66 -6.23 -5.44
C PRO A 148 5.42 -5.08 -4.77
N ALA A 149 6.30 -5.36 -3.80
CA ALA A 149 7.06 -4.33 -3.11
C ALA A 149 8.03 -3.62 -4.07
N GLU A 150 8.80 -4.38 -4.85
CA GLU A 150 9.74 -3.81 -5.82
C GLU A 150 9.01 -3.01 -6.91
N LYS A 151 7.92 -3.56 -7.45
CA LYS A 151 7.14 -2.89 -8.51
C LYS A 151 6.56 -1.56 -8.06
N VAL A 152 6.02 -1.48 -6.84
CA VAL A 152 5.46 -0.22 -6.36
C VAL A 152 6.56 0.81 -6.07
N LEU A 153 7.70 0.38 -5.53
CA LEU A 153 8.84 1.28 -5.30
C LEU A 153 9.41 1.83 -6.60
N ALA A 154 9.54 0.99 -7.63
CA ALA A 154 9.98 1.44 -8.95
C ALA A 154 9.03 2.50 -9.53
N LYS A 155 7.71 2.28 -9.41
CA LYS A 155 6.68 3.22 -9.88
C LYS A 155 6.71 4.54 -9.12
N ILE A 156 6.77 4.52 -7.78
CA ILE A 156 6.87 5.72 -6.95
C ILE A 156 8.14 6.48 -7.28
N THR A 157 9.28 5.79 -7.34
CA THR A 157 10.58 6.40 -7.64
C THR A 157 10.55 7.13 -8.98
N ALA A 158 9.96 6.50 -10.02
CA ALA A 158 9.81 7.12 -11.32
C ALA A 158 8.93 8.38 -11.27
N GLN A 159 7.81 8.36 -10.54
CA GLN A 159 6.93 9.52 -10.38
C GLN A 159 7.59 10.67 -9.60
N LEU A 160 8.27 10.35 -8.50
CA LEU A 160 8.98 11.35 -7.71
C LEU A 160 10.07 12.04 -8.53
N LYS A 161 10.86 11.27 -9.29
CA LYS A 161 11.91 11.81 -10.17
C LYS A 161 11.33 12.67 -11.30
N ALA A 162 10.20 12.27 -11.87
CA ALA A 162 9.55 13.04 -12.93
C ALA A 162 8.95 14.36 -12.42
N ALA A 163 8.46 14.38 -11.18
CA ALA A 163 7.85 15.55 -10.57
C ALA A 163 8.85 16.51 -9.89
N SER A 164 10.11 16.08 -9.71
CA SER A 164 11.19 16.91 -9.17
C SER A 164 12.06 17.59 -10.23
N GLN A 165 11.78 17.37 -11.52
CA GLN A 165 12.41 18.03 -12.66
C GLN A 165 11.70 19.35 -12.99
#